data_AF-A0A7W9J0F9-F1
#
_entry.id   AF-A0A7W9J0F9-F1
#
_cell.length_a   1.000
_cell.length_b   1.000
_cell.length_c   1.000
_cell.angle_alpha   90.00
_cell.angle_beta   90.00
_cell.angle_gamma   90.00
#
_symmetry.space_group_name_H-M   'P 1'
#
loop_
_entity.id
_entity.type
_entity.pdbx_description
1 polymer ?
#
loop_
_entity_poly.entity_id
_entity_poly.type
_entity_poly.pdbx_seq_one_letter_code
_entity_poly.pdbx_strand_id
1 'polypeptide(L)' 'MHATTEGEPEWRRVRVWFGEFAIADSTCVSDLADKLEALHRQRFARLLITNEPVTPPD' A
#
# COMPACT_ATOMS: atom_id res chain seq x y z
N MET A 1 -5.60 30.29 3.53
CA MET A 1 -4.33 29.69 3.95
C MET A 1 -4.53 28.19 3.93
N HIS A 2 -4.13 27.51 2.86
CA HIS A 2 -4.13 26.04 2.86
C HIS A 2 -3.02 25.62 3.81
N ALA A 3 -3.37 25.04 4.95
CA ALA A 3 -2.41 24.33 5.75
C ALA A 3 -1.93 23.15 4.88
N THR A 4 -0.78 23.31 4.23
CA THR A 4 0.06 22.17 3.92
C THR A 4 0.44 21.60 5.26
N THR A 5 -0.35 20.64 5.74
CA THR A 5 0.12 19.74 6.79
C THR A 5 1.38 19.14 6.19
N GLU A 6 2.55 19.59 6.64
CA GLU A 6 3.77 18.78 6.67
C GLU A 6 3.45 17.63 7.63
N GLY A 7 2.53 16.77 7.18
CA GLY A 7 1.99 15.63 7.89
C GLY A 7 3.02 14.53 7.77
N GLU A 8 3.28 13.88 8.88
CA GLU A 8 4.12 12.69 8.93
C GLU A 8 3.76 11.76 7.77
N PRO A 9 4.76 11.11 7.12
CA PRO A 9 4.49 10.24 6.00
C PRO A 9 3.47 9.18 6.42
N GLU A 10 2.29 9.17 5.79
CA GLU A 10 1.26 8.17 6.07
C GLU A 10 1.77 6.82 5.54
N TRP A 11 1.98 5.87 6.43
CA TRP A 11 2.43 4.55 6.07
C TRP A 11 1.26 3.66 5.70
N ARG A 12 1.44 2.88 4.65
CA ARG A 12 0.46 1.90 4.18
C ARG A 12 1.15 0.57 3.91
N ARG A 13 0.39 -0.49 4.11
CA ARG A 13 0.80 -1.87 3.85
C ARG A 13 0.03 -2.38 2.64
N VAL A 14 0.76 -2.63 1.57
CA VAL A 14 0.25 -3.24 0.34
C VAL A 14 0.54 -4.73 0.39
N ARG A 15 -0.52 -5.55 0.28
CA ARG A 15 -0.41 -7.01 0.25
C ARG A 15 -1.01 -7.57 -1.02
N VAL A 16 -0.33 -8.54 -1.62
CA VAL A 16 -0.85 -9.35 -2.73
C VAL A 16 -1.14 -10.74 -2.21
N TRP A 17 -2.36 -11.21 -2.42
CA TRP A 17 -2.87 -12.46 -1.87
C TRP A 17 -3.15 -13.48 -2.96
N PHE A 18 -2.71 -14.71 -2.73
CA PHE A 18 -3.10 -15.90 -3.49
C PHE A 18 -3.91 -16.82 -2.57
N GLY A 19 -5.24 -16.72 -2.65
CA GLY A 19 -6.12 -17.35 -1.67
C GLY A 19 -5.89 -16.75 -0.28
N GLU A 20 -5.55 -17.60 0.69
CA GLU A 20 -5.24 -17.19 2.08
C GLU A 20 -3.78 -16.76 2.30
N PHE A 21 -2.90 -16.94 1.30
CA PHE A 21 -1.47 -16.69 1.46
C PHE A 21 -1.07 -15.33 0.90
N ALA A 22 -0.38 -14.52 1.70
CA ALA A 22 0.27 -13.29 1.22
C ALA A 22 1.56 -13.66 0.49
N ILE A 23 1.61 -13.39 -0.82
CA ILE A 23 2.78 -13.67 -1.68
C ILE A 23 3.69 -12.46 -1.86
N ALA A 24 3.19 -11.27 -1.55
CA ALA A 24 3.98 -10.05 -1.43
C ALA A 24 3.40 -9.18 -0.32
N ASP A 25 4.29 -8.57 0.46
CA ASP A 25 3.98 -7.71 1.60
C ASP A 25 4.94 -6.53 1.57
N SER A 26 4.42 -5.32 1.46
CA SER A 26 5.24 -4.12 1.32
C SER A 26 4.65 -2.98 2.14
N THR A 27 5.41 -2.50 3.12
CA THR A 27 5.07 -1.31 3.89
C THR A 27 5.84 -0.12 3.34
N CYS A 28 5.13 0.93 2.93
CA CYS A 28 5.72 2.11 2.34
C CYS A 28 4.83 3.34 2.54
N VAL A 29 5.35 4.51 2.21
CA VAL A 29 4.59 5.77 2.28
C VAL A 29 3.44 5.77 1.27
N SER A 30 2.36 6.48 1.60
CA SER A 30 1.07 6.45 0.89
C SER A 30 1.20 6.67 -0.63
N ASP A 31 1.98 7.66 -1.07
CA ASP A 31 2.20 7.93 -2.49
C ASP A 31 2.82 6.74 -3.26
N LEU A 32 3.73 6.00 -2.61
CA LEU A 32 4.32 4.79 -3.20
C LEU A 32 3.35 3.61 -3.12
N ALA A 33 2.59 3.50 -2.03
CA ALA A 33 1.62 2.44 -1.83
C ALA A 33 0.53 2.45 -2.90
N ASP A 34 -0.01 3.63 -3.23
CA ASP A 34 -1.04 3.78 -4.26
C ASP A 34 -0.50 3.40 -5.65
N LYS A 35 0.77 3.73 -5.95
CA LYS A 35 1.45 3.30 -7.19
C LYS A 35 1.65 1.79 -7.25
N LEU A 36 2.08 1.18 -6.15
CA LEU A 36 2.27 -0.28 -6.05
C LEU A 36 0.94 -1.02 -6.19
N GLU A 37 -0.12 -0.54 -5.56
CA GLU A 37 -1.47 -1.10 -5.72
C GLU A 37 -1.89 -1.10 -7.19
N ALA A 38 -1.77 0.03 -7.89
CA ALA A 38 -2.14 0.14 -9.29
C ALA A 38 -1.32 -0.80 -10.19
N LEU A 39 -0.01 -0.87 -9.98
CA LEU A 39 0.88 -1.78 -10.70
C LEU A 39 0.52 -3.25 -10.45
N HIS A 40 0.27 -3.62 -9.19
CA HIS A 40 -0.13 -4.99 -8.85
C HIS A 40 -1.51 -5.33 -9.41
N ARG A 41 -2.48 -4.42 -9.37
CA ARG A 41 -3.79 -4.63 -10.00
C ARG A 41 -3.71 -4.83 -11.51
N GLN A 42 -2.81 -4.10 -12.17
CA GLN A 42 -2.57 -4.27 -13.61
C GLN A 42 -1.92 -5.63 -13.93
N ARG A 43 -0.90 -6.03 -13.15
CA ARG A 43 -0.11 -7.25 -13.40
C ARG A 43 -0.80 -8.53 -12.93
N PHE A 44 -1.58 -8.44 -11.86
CA PHE A 44 -2.19 -9.56 -11.15
C PHE A 44 -3.71 -9.41 -11.08
N ALA A 45 -4.37 -9.20 -12.21
CA ALA A 45 -5.81 -8.90 -12.30
C ALA A 45 -6.76 -9.92 -11.65
N ARG A 46 -6.27 -11.13 -11.31
CA ARG A 46 -7.04 -12.19 -10.64
C ARG A 46 -6.71 -12.36 -9.14
N LEU A 47 -5.71 -11.65 -8.64
CA LEU A 47 -5.31 -11.72 -7.24
C LEU A 47 -6.02 -10.65 -6.43
N LEU A 48 -6.16 -10.90 -5.14
CA LEU A 48 -6.62 -9.89 -4.19
C LEU A 48 -5.43 -9.01 -3.82
N ILE A 49 -5.62 -7.69 -3.92
CA ILE A 49 -4.63 -6.69 -3.50
C ILE A 49 -5.28 -5.82 -2.43
N THR A 50 -4.66 -5.75 -1.25
CA THR A 50 -5.07 -4.84 -0.17
C THR A 50 -4.06 -3.71 -0.02
N ASN A 51 -4.55 -2.53 0.34
CA ASN A 51 -3.77 -1.32 0.61
C ASN A 51 -4.39 -0.68 1.86
N GLU A 52 -3.75 -0.90 3.01
CA GLU A 52 -4.31 -0.58 4.32
C GLU A 52 -3.38 0.40 5.06
N PRO A 53 -3.91 1.42 5.74
CA PRO A 53 -3.10 2.30 6.58
C PRO A 53 -2.48 1.50 7.73
N VAL A 54 -1.22 1.77 8.04
CA VAL A 54 -0.48 1.13 9.13
C VAL A 54 0.37 2.13 9.88
N THR A 55 0.81 1.76 11.08
CA THR A 55 1.86 2.50 11.78
C THR A 55 3.18 2.35 11.03
N PRO A 56 4.06 3.37 11.09
CA PRO A 56 5.43 3.24 10.60
C PRO A 56 6.09 1.97 11.18
N PRO A 57 6.92 1.27 10.40
CA PRO A 57 7.87 0.33 11.01
C PRO A 57 8.81 1.10 11.95
N ASP A 58 9.17 0.50 13.09
CA ASP A 58 10.16 1.04 14.05
C ASP A 58 11.55 1.18 13.41
#